data_AF-A0A0D6JJM3-F1
#
_entry.id   AF-A0A0D6JJM3-F1
#
_cell.length_a   1.000
_cell.length_b   1.000
_cell.length_c   1.000
_cell.angle_alpha   90.00
_cell.angle_beta   90.00
_cell.angle_gamma   90.00
#
_symmetry.space_group_name_H-M   'P 1'
#
loop_
_entity.id
_entity.type
_entity.pdbx_description
1 polymer ?
#
loop_
_entity_poly.entity_id
_entity_poly.type
_entity_poly.pdbx_seq_one_letter_code
_entity_poly.pdbx_strand_id
1 'polypeptide(L)'
;MTTLISRPKMIALDLCKALVHECGHKVIAKWAGVEQFFIENWLYDDADPEKESLVGGRSHYYPPLNGRNNQLLGIAGYVAEMLASDDMADIDDEDLIDYWDSDAKALSATDLEAAGEVDGALFDDCGKLLRKYWPDLIAAAVHHLNQFQELHAHDDDAVEAASSVRAELEGMRDRFQMAAVA
;
A
#
# COMPACT_ATOMS: atom_id res chain seq x y z
N MET A 1 20.60 -12.30 21.19
CA MET A 1 21.16 -12.37 19.83
C MET A 1 20.16 -11.68 18.93
N THR A 2 20.45 -10.45 18.50
CA THR A 2 19.62 -9.73 17.55
C THR A 2 19.86 -10.38 16.19
N THR A 3 18.86 -11.08 15.67
CA THR A 3 18.91 -11.65 14.32
C THR A 3 18.96 -10.48 13.34
N LEU A 4 20.11 -10.25 12.70
CA LEU A 4 20.19 -9.29 11.60
C LEU A 4 19.29 -9.80 10.48
N ILE A 5 18.27 -9.01 10.12
CA ILE A 5 17.47 -9.24 8.92
C ILE A 5 18.41 -9.01 7.73
N SER A 6 18.40 -9.91 6.75
CA SER A 6 19.22 -9.75 5.54
C SER A 6 18.67 -8.63 4.66
N ARG A 7 19.54 -7.95 3.89
CA ARG A 7 19.13 -6.88 2.96
C ARG A 7 18.01 -7.32 1.99
N PRO A 8 18.06 -8.48 1.32
CA PRO A 8 16.93 -8.94 0.50
C PRO A 8 15.60 -9.02 1.25
N LYS A 9 15.62 -9.44 2.53
CA LYS A 9 14.40 -9.51 3.34
C LYS A 9 13.88 -8.13 3.72
N MET A 10 14.77 -7.19 4.06
CA MET A 10 14.38 -5.80 4.30
C MET A 10 13.76 -5.18 3.05
N ILE A 11 14.41 -5.33 1.89
CA ILE A 11 13.88 -4.87 0.60
C ILE A 11 12.51 -5.50 0.33
N ALA A 12 12.36 -6.81 0.54
CA ALA A 12 11.10 -7.49 0.28
C ALA A 12 9.95 -6.95 1.14
N LEU A 13 10.19 -6.75 2.45
CA LEU A 13 9.22 -6.18 3.37
C LEU A 13 8.80 -4.77 2.95
N ASP A 14 9.79 -3.90 2.71
CA ASP A 14 9.56 -2.51 2.31
C ASP A 14 8.86 -2.42 0.95
N LEU A 15 9.29 -3.23 -0.01
CA LEU A 15 8.73 -3.26 -1.37
C LEU A 15 7.28 -3.76 -1.37
N CYS A 16 6.98 -4.83 -0.63
CA CYS A 16 5.60 -5.33 -0.53
C CYS A 16 4.69 -4.25 0.04
N LYS A 17 5.11 -3.62 1.15
CA LYS A 17 4.38 -2.53 1.79
C LYS A 17 4.15 -1.35 0.84
N ALA A 18 5.21 -0.84 0.22
CA ALA A 18 5.12 0.28 -0.73
C ALA A 18 4.20 -0.03 -1.93
N LEU A 19 4.29 -1.24 -2.50
CA LEU A 19 3.45 -1.64 -3.62
C LEU A 19 1.97 -1.69 -3.23
N VAL A 20 1.65 -2.29 -2.09
CA VAL A 20 0.27 -2.36 -1.58
C VAL A 20 -0.26 -0.96 -1.29
N HIS A 21 0.53 -0.12 -0.62
CA HIS A 21 0.19 1.25 -0.27
C HIS A 21 -0.17 2.08 -1.52
N GLU A 22 0.75 2.17 -2.48
CA GLU A 22 0.55 3.00 -3.66
C GLU A 22 -0.55 2.44 -4.58
N CYS A 23 -0.74 1.13 -4.61
CA CYS A 23 -1.83 0.52 -5.36
C CYS A 23 -3.18 0.70 -4.66
N GLY A 24 -3.22 0.84 -3.33
CA GLY A 24 -4.39 1.29 -2.58
C GLY A 24 -4.89 2.64 -3.07
N HIS A 25 -3.98 3.62 -3.13
CA HIS A 25 -4.25 4.95 -3.71
C HIS A 25 -4.77 4.85 -5.15
N LYS A 26 -4.11 4.06 -6.00
CA LYS A 26 -4.50 3.88 -7.42
C LYS A 26 -5.92 3.37 -7.57
N VAL A 27 -6.33 2.39 -6.77
CA VAL A 27 -7.66 1.79 -6.83
C VAL A 27 -8.73 2.81 -6.45
N ILE A 28 -8.51 3.53 -5.34
CA ILE A 28 -9.45 4.57 -4.90
C ILE A 28 -9.51 5.73 -5.90
N ALA A 29 -8.36 6.17 -6.42
CA ALA A 29 -8.30 7.19 -7.46
C ALA A 29 -9.09 6.80 -8.71
N LYS A 30 -8.90 5.58 -9.21
CA LYS A 30 -9.64 5.04 -10.37
C LYS A 30 -11.15 5.00 -10.09
N TRP A 31 -11.56 4.54 -8.91
CA TRP A 31 -12.97 4.55 -8.50
C TRP A 31 -13.55 5.97 -8.45
N ALA A 32 -12.78 6.94 -7.95
CA ALA A 32 -13.15 8.34 -7.85
C ALA A 32 -13.14 9.10 -9.18
N GLY A 33 -12.78 8.44 -10.29
CA GLY A 33 -12.79 9.03 -11.64
C GLY A 33 -11.53 9.79 -12.03
N VAL A 34 -10.39 9.53 -11.37
CA VAL A 34 -9.08 10.02 -11.81
C VAL A 34 -8.75 9.45 -13.19
N GLU A 35 -8.33 10.32 -14.11
CA GLU A 35 -8.04 9.94 -15.50
C GLU A 35 -6.61 9.38 -15.65
N GLN A 36 -5.66 9.93 -14.89
CA GLN A 36 -4.25 9.57 -14.97
C GLN A 36 -3.70 9.32 -13.58
N PHE A 37 -3.03 8.17 -13.41
CA PHE A 37 -2.40 7.79 -12.15
C PHE A 37 -1.06 7.11 -12.42
N PHE A 38 -0.01 7.63 -11.81
CA PHE A 38 1.36 7.15 -11.92
C PHE A 38 1.84 6.66 -10.56
N ILE A 39 2.60 5.56 -10.55
CA ILE A 39 3.28 5.05 -9.36
C ILE A 39 4.75 4.92 -9.72
N GLU A 40 5.59 5.41 -8.83
CA GLU A 40 7.04 5.25 -8.87
C GLU A 40 7.47 4.54 -7.60
N ASN A 41 8.31 3.52 -7.74
CA ASN A 41 9.00 2.89 -6.62
C ASN A 41 10.50 2.91 -6.90
N TRP A 42 11.30 3.13 -5.87
CA TRP A 42 12.76 3.16 -6.00
C TRP A 42 13.44 2.50 -4.80
N LEU A 43 14.62 1.96 -5.04
CA LEU A 43 15.49 1.38 -4.03
C LEU A 43 16.51 2.43 -3.55
N TYR A 44 16.67 2.57 -2.25
CA TYR A 44 17.75 3.35 -1.65
C TYR A 44 19.03 2.52 -1.51
N ASP A 45 20.19 3.17 -1.64
CA ASP A 45 21.49 2.52 -1.42
C ASP A 45 21.67 2.13 0.06
N ASP A 46 21.25 3.02 0.97
CA ASP A 46 21.19 2.84 2.42
C ASP A 46 19.76 3.12 2.90
N ALA A 47 19.36 2.56 4.04
CA ALA A 47 18.03 2.80 4.60
C ALA A 47 17.81 4.30 4.81
N ASP A 48 16.64 4.79 4.39
CA ASP A 48 16.24 6.18 4.58
C ASP A 48 16.36 6.52 6.09
N PRO A 49 17.13 7.54 6.46
CA PRO A 49 17.45 7.80 7.87
C PRO A 49 16.25 8.28 8.68
N GLU A 50 15.16 8.72 8.04
CA GLU A 50 13.93 9.16 8.69
C GLU A 50 12.88 8.04 8.75
N LYS A 51 12.85 7.18 7.71
CA LYS A 51 11.84 6.12 7.56
C LYS A 51 12.32 4.72 7.89
N GLU A 52 13.63 4.54 8.09
CA GLU A 52 14.29 3.24 8.29
C GLU A 52 13.95 2.20 7.20
N SER A 53 13.64 2.66 5.98
CA SER A 53 13.17 1.84 4.86
C SER A 53 14.14 1.87 3.69
N LEU A 54 14.29 0.74 2.99
CA LEU A 54 15.10 0.62 1.78
C LEU A 54 14.31 0.88 0.50
N VAL A 55 12.98 0.98 0.55
CA VAL A 55 12.16 1.22 -0.64
C VAL A 55 11.25 2.41 -0.42
N GLY A 56 11.30 3.35 -1.37
CA GLY A 56 10.37 4.47 -1.44
C GLY A 56 9.28 4.20 -2.46
N GLY A 57 8.06 4.66 -2.15
CA GLY A 57 6.93 4.72 -3.07
C GLY A 57 6.45 6.16 -3.22
N ARG A 58 5.88 6.46 -4.39
CA ARG A 58 5.13 7.69 -4.61
C ARG A 58 4.07 7.48 -5.68
N SER A 59 2.93 8.12 -5.49
CA SER A 59 1.91 8.26 -6.51
C SER A 59 1.66 9.71 -6.94
N HIS A 60 1.26 9.86 -8.20
CA HIS A 60 0.84 11.12 -8.80
C HIS A 60 -0.47 10.90 -9.56
N TYR A 61 -1.41 11.85 -9.46
CA TYR A 61 -2.72 11.68 -10.07
C TYR A 61 -3.33 12.98 -10.58
N TYR A 62 -4.13 12.87 -11.64
CA TYR A 62 -4.82 13.99 -12.27
C TYR A 62 -6.20 13.57 -12.84
N PRO A 63 -7.23 14.42 -12.72
CA PRO A 63 -7.25 15.70 -12.01
C PRO A 63 -7.22 15.53 -10.47
N PRO A 64 -6.92 16.59 -9.71
CA PRO A 64 -7.02 16.56 -8.25
C PRO A 64 -8.43 16.19 -7.78
N LEU A 65 -8.50 15.44 -6.69
CA LEU A 65 -9.75 15.07 -6.03
C LEU A 65 -10.10 16.11 -4.98
N ASN A 66 -11.39 16.20 -4.64
CA ASN A 66 -11.89 17.15 -3.65
C ASN A 66 -12.87 16.46 -2.69
N GLY A 67 -13.05 17.05 -1.51
CA GLY A 67 -14.01 16.57 -0.51
C GLY A 67 -13.77 15.11 -0.15
N ARG A 68 -14.86 14.34 0.01
CA ARG A 68 -14.79 12.95 0.48
C ARG A 68 -13.90 12.04 -0.39
N ASN A 69 -13.82 12.27 -1.70
CA ASN A 69 -12.96 11.47 -2.58
C ASN A 69 -11.47 11.71 -2.30
N ASN A 70 -11.10 12.95 -1.95
CA ASN A 70 -9.74 13.27 -1.55
C ASN A 70 -9.40 12.67 -0.19
N GLN A 71 -10.37 12.65 0.73
CA GLN A 71 -10.19 12.03 2.05
C GLN A 71 -10.01 10.51 1.94
N LEU A 72 -10.84 9.86 1.13
CA LEU A 72 -10.71 8.42 0.84
C LEU A 72 -9.36 8.10 0.24
N LEU A 73 -8.88 8.95 -0.68
CA LEU A 73 -7.54 8.80 -1.23
C LEU A 73 -6.47 8.94 -0.14
N GLY A 74 -6.55 9.97 0.70
CA GLY A 74 -5.55 10.20 1.77
C GLY A 74 -5.38 9.02 2.74
N ILE A 75 -6.42 8.21 2.96
CA ILE A 75 -6.32 7.02 3.83
C ILE A 75 -6.08 5.71 3.07
N ALA A 76 -6.14 5.72 1.73
CA ALA A 76 -6.24 4.49 0.93
C ALA A 76 -5.02 3.57 1.06
N GLY A 77 -3.81 4.14 1.02
CA GLY A 77 -2.59 3.36 1.19
C GLY A 77 -2.52 2.67 2.54
N TYR A 78 -2.86 3.39 3.61
CA TYR A 78 -2.89 2.85 4.97
C TYR A 78 -3.92 1.72 5.13
N VAL A 79 -5.15 1.93 4.66
CA VAL A 79 -6.19 0.89 4.74
C VAL A 79 -5.80 -0.34 3.90
N ALA A 80 -5.14 -0.16 2.76
CA ALA A 80 -4.65 -1.27 1.95
C ALA A 80 -3.59 -2.10 2.68
N GLU A 81 -2.63 -1.46 3.35
CA GLU A 81 -1.62 -2.14 4.18
C GLU A 81 -2.27 -2.93 5.32
N MET A 82 -3.24 -2.33 6.01
CA MET A 82 -3.96 -3.00 7.10
C MET A 82 -4.72 -4.23 6.60
N LEU A 83 -5.41 -4.13 5.45
CA LEU A 83 -6.09 -5.27 4.84
C LEU A 83 -5.13 -6.36 4.35
N ALA A 84 -3.91 -6.01 3.98
CA ALA A 84 -2.87 -6.96 3.56
C ALA A 84 -2.25 -7.71 4.75
N SER A 85 -2.32 -7.15 5.96
CA SER A 85 -1.79 -7.81 7.17
C SER A 85 -2.66 -8.99 7.60
N ASP A 86 -2.01 -10.10 7.99
CA ASP A 86 -2.66 -11.29 8.53
C ASP A 86 -3.24 -11.09 9.92
N ASP A 87 -2.71 -10.13 10.69
CA ASP A 87 -3.15 -9.85 12.05
C ASP A 87 -4.36 -8.88 12.11
N MET A 88 -4.70 -8.25 10.98
CA MET A 88 -5.58 -7.06 10.94
C MET A 88 -6.81 -7.25 10.04
N ALA A 89 -7.05 -8.46 9.52
CA ALA A 89 -8.13 -8.74 8.58
C ALA A 89 -9.55 -8.67 9.19
N ASP A 90 -9.65 -8.80 10.52
CA ASP A 90 -10.90 -8.83 11.30
C ASP A 90 -11.11 -7.55 12.16
N ILE A 91 -10.39 -6.47 11.87
CA ILE A 91 -10.44 -5.23 12.65
C ILE A 91 -11.73 -4.44 12.40
N ASP A 92 -12.29 -3.90 13.48
CA ASP A 92 -13.44 -3.00 13.44
C ASP A 92 -13.05 -1.53 13.23
N ASP A 93 -14.03 -0.68 12.93
CA ASP A 93 -13.77 0.70 12.53
C ASP A 93 -13.20 1.58 13.67
N GLU A 94 -13.45 1.24 14.94
CA GLU A 94 -12.94 1.97 16.10
C GLU A 94 -11.45 1.68 16.28
N ASP A 95 -11.05 0.42 16.16
CA ASP A 95 -9.66 0.00 16.21
C ASP A 95 -8.83 0.68 15.09
N LEU A 96 -9.38 0.84 13.87
CA LEU A 96 -8.68 1.55 12.77
C LEU A 96 -8.38 3.02 13.07
N ILE A 97 -9.29 3.71 13.76
CA ILE A 97 -9.08 5.11 14.17
C ILE A 97 -7.99 5.18 15.25
N ASP A 98 -8.03 4.28 16.23
CA ASP A 98 -7.01 4.23 17.28
C ASP A 98 -5.62 3.92 16.71
N TYR A 99 -5.53 3.05 15.69
CA TYR A 99 -4.28 2.82 14.95
C TYR A 99 -3.85 4.03 14.14
N TRP A 100 -4.77 4.72 13.45
CA TRP A 100 -4.49 5.95 12.71
C TRP A 100 -3.92 7.06 13.61
N ASP A 101 -4.52 7.26 14.79
CA ASP A 101 -4.11 8.29 15.75
C ASP A 101 -2.82 7.91 16.50
N SER A 102 -2.57 6.62 16.71
CA SER A 102 -1.35 6.14 17.39
C SER A 102 -0.14 6.03 16.46
N ASP A 103 -0.35 5.89 15.15
CA ASP A 103 0.70 5.74 14.13
C ASP A 103 0.92 6.99 13.26
N ALA A 104 0.94 8.16 13.90
CA ALA A 104 1.20 9.45 13.25
C ALA A 104 2.60 9.56 12.59
N LYS A 105 3.48 8.54 12.73
CA LYS A 105 4.79 8.47 12.08
C LYS A 105 4.82 7.60 10.82
N ALA A 106 3.86 6.71 10.61
CA ALA A 106 3.83 5.85 9.42
C ALA A 106 3.24 6.54 8.18
N LEU A 107 2.47 7.61 8.37
CA LEU A 107 1.76 8.31 7.29
C LEU A 107 2.59 9.47 6.74
N SER A 108 2.55 9.66 5.43
CA SER A 108 3.18 10.83 4.82
C SER A 108 2.39 12.10 5.16
N ALA A 109 3.07 13.25 5.21
CA ALA A 109 2.40 14.53 5.41
C ALA A 109 1.34 14.82 4.33
N THR A 110 1.53 14.29 3.12
CA THR A 110 0.59 14.43 2.00
C THR A 110 -0.68 13.60 2.21
N ASP A 111 -0.55 12.38 2.74
CA ASP A 111 -1.70 11.53 3.09
C ASP A 111 -2.54 12.18 4.18
N LEU A 112 -1.89 12.72 5.21
CA LEU A 112 -2.54 13.45 6.30
C LEU A 112 -3.26 14.71 5.81
N GLU A 113 -2.64 15.51 4.94
CA GLU A 113 -3.27 16.69 4.36
C GLU A 113 -4.48 16.32 3.48
N ALA A 114 -4.38 15.24 2.71
CA ALA A 114 -5.46 14.77 1.86
C ALA A 114 -6.64 14.20 2.66
N ALA A 115 -6.35 13.42 3.71
CA ALA A 115 -7.32 12.80 4.61
C ALA A 115 -8.09 13.86 5.42
N GLY A 116 -7.39 14.87 5.93
CA GLY A 116 -7.98 15.87 6.83
C GLY A 116 -8.54 15.21 8.09
N GLU A 117 -9.77 15.57 8.46
CA GLU A 117 -10.50 14.92 9.56
C GLU A 117 -11.04 13.56 9.09
N VAL A 118 -10.70 12.50 9.82
CA VAL A 118 -11.11 11.12 9.52
C VAL A 118 -12.17 10.64 10.52
N ASP A 119 -13.07 9.78 10.06
CA ASP A 119 -14.10 9.13 10.88
C ASP A 119 -14.23 7.66 10.52
N GLY A 120 -14.91 6.87 11.37
CA GLY A 120 -15.07 5.42 11.15
C GLY A 120 -15.79 5.09 9.85
N ALA A 121 -16.74 5.96 9.45
CA ALA A 121 -17.42 5.81 8.16
C ALA A 121 -16.45 5.94 6.97
N LEU A 122 -15.39 6.74 7.08
CA LEU A 122 -14.39 6.89 6.01
C LEU A 122 -13.57 5.62 5.85
N PHE A 123 -13.16 5.03 6.98
CA PHE A 123 -12.43 3.76 7.01
C PHE A 123 -13.27 2.60 6.47
N ASP A 124 -14.53 2.49 6.88
CA ASP A 124 -15.47 1.48 6.40
C ASP A 124 -15.71 1.60 4.88
N ASP A 125 -15.99 2.82 4.40
CA ASP A 125 -16.18 3.09 2.96
C ASP A 125 -14.92 2.72 2.16
N CYS A 126 -13.73 3.14 2.62
CA CYS A 126 -12.47 2.82 1.97
C CYS A 126 -12.19 1.31 1.97
N GLY A 127 -12.37 0.65 3.12
CA GLY A 127 -12.16 -0.79 3.27
C GLY A 127 -13.12 -1.60 2.40
N LYS A 128 -14.38 -1.21 2.28
CA LYS A 128 -15.35 -1.83 1.35
C LYS A 128 -14.93 -1.69 -0.09
N LEU A 129 -14.47 -0.51 -0.51
CA LEU A 129 -13.98 -0.27 -1.87
C LEU A 129 -12.73 -1.12 -2.15
N LEU A 130 -11.75 -1.11 -1.25
CA LEU A 130 -10.52 -1.87 -1.42
C LEU A 130 -10.77 -3.39 -1.44
N ARG A 131 -11.63 -3.92 -0.56
CA ARG A 131 -12.02 -5.35 -0.60
C ARG A 131 -12.71 -5.70 -1.91
N LYS A 132 -13.61 -4.84 -2.41
CA LYS A 132 -14.30 -5.05 -3.69
C LYS A 132 -13.35 -5.06 -4.88
N TYR A 133 -12.33 -4.19 -4.88
CA TYR A 133 -11.36 -4.05 -5.96
C TYR A 133 -10.00 -4.69 -5.63
N TRP A 134 -9.96 -5.59 -4.65
CA TRP A 134 -8.71 -6.21 -4.20
C TRP A 134 -7.94 -6.95 -5.32
N PRO A 135 -8.60 -7.71 -6.20
CA PRO A 135 -7.90 -8.32 -7.33
C PRO A 135 -7.24 -7.29 -8.25
N ASP A 136 -7.85 -6.12 -8.44
CA ASP A 136 -7.27 -5.03 -9.24
C ASP A 136 -6.06 -4.40 -8.53
N LEU A 137 -6.12 -4.26 -7.20
CA LEU A 137 -4.98 -3.79 -6.38
C LEU A 137 -3.79 -4.72 -6.55
N ILE A 138 -3.99 -6.02 -6.33
CA ILE A 138 -2.91 -7.02 -6.43
C ILE A 138 -2.37 -7.11 -7.85
N ALA A 139 -3.22 -7.05 -8.88
CA ALA A 139 -2.76 -7.01 -10.26
C ALA A 139 -1.90 -5.78 -10.56
N ALA A 140 -2.26 -4.61 -10.03
CA ALA A 140 -1.46 -3.39 -10.14
C ALA A 140 -0.12 -3.52 -9.38
N ALA A 141 -0.13 -4.08 -8.18
CA ALA A 141 1.08 -4.31 -7.39
C ALA A 141 2.05 -5.25 -8.13
N VAL A 142 1.54 -6.35 -8.72
CA VAL A 142 2.36 -7.27 -9.54
C VAL A 142 2.92 -6.58 -10.79
N HIS A 143 2.14 -5.70 -11.43
CA HIS A 143 2.64 -4.91 -12.56
C HIS A 143 3.81 -4.00 -12.15
N HIS A 144 3.66 -3.26 -11.05
CA HIS A 144 4.71 -2.36 -10.55
C HIS A 144 5.91 -3.12 -9.97
N LEU A 145 5.70 -4.32 -9.43
CA LEU A 145 6.77 -5.24 -9.06
C LEU A 145 7.63 -5.64 -10.27
N ASN A 146 6.99 -5.95 -11.41
CA ASN A 146 7.74 -6.28 -12.64
C ASN A 146 8.61 -5.10 -13.08
N GLN A 147 8.08 -3.86 -13.01
CA GLN A 147 8.84 -2.65 -13.35
C GLN A 147 10.01 -2.43 -12.40
N PHE A 148 9.80 -2.62 -11.09
CA PHE A 148 10.88 -2.54 -10.10
C PHE A 148 11.98 -3.57 -10.40
N GLN A 149 11.60 -4.82 -10.68
CA GLN A 149 12.54 -5.89 -11.00
C GLN A 149 13.33 -5.60 -12.29
N GLU A 150 12.69 -5.05 -13.32
CA GLU A 150 13.37 -4.64 -14.56
C GLU A 150 14.38 -3.50 -14.33
N LEU A 151 14.00 -2.49 -13.54
CA LEU A 151 14.85 -1.34 -13.22
C LEU A 151 16.08 -1.76 -12.39
N HIS A 152 15.90 -2.71 -11.48
CA HIS A 152 16.92 -3.19 -10.55
C HIS A 152 17.48 -4.58 -10.92
N ALA A 153 17.40 -4.97 -12.19
CA ALA A 153 17.85 -6.28 -12.67
C ALA A 153 19.36 -6.58 -12.48
N HIS A 154 20.13 -5.59 -12.03
CA HIS A 154 21.56 -5.67 -11.76
C HIS A 154 21.89 -5.79 -10.26
N ASP A 155 20.90 -5.69 -9.37
CA ASP A 155 21.04 -5.88 -7.93
C ASP A 155 20.44 -7.24 -7.54
N ASP A 156 21.30 -8.21 -7.21
CA ASP A 156 20.90 -9.58 -6.89
C ASP A 156 19.96 -9.64 -5.67
N ASP A 157 20.15 -8.77 -4.68
CA ASP A 157 19.27 -8.72 -3.49
C ASP A 157 17.88 -8.20 -3.88
N ALA A 158 17.82 -7.20 -4.77
CA ALA A 158 16.55 -6.67 -5.26
C ALA A 158 15.78 -7.69 -6.10
N VAL A 159 16.49 -8.51 -6.89
CA VAL A 159 15.89 -9.61 -7.68
C VAL A 159 15.37 -10.74 -6.77
N GLU A 160 16.12 -11.12 -5.74
CA GLU A 160 15.69 -12.08 -4.73
C GLU A 160 14.46 -11.57 -3.96
N ALA A 161 14.50 -10.30 -3.54
CA ALA A 161 13.40 -9.63 -2.85
C ALA A 161 12.14 -9.62 -3.72
N ALA A 162 12.25 -9.20 -4.99
CA ALA A 162 11.11 -9.13 -5.90
C ALA A 162 10.46 -10.50 -6.12
N SER A 163 11.25 -11.57 -6.16
CA SER A 163 10.74 -12.95 -6.26
C SER A 163 9.94 -13.35 -5.02
N SER A 164 10.40 -12.95 -3.83
CA SER A 164 9.69 -13.19 -2.57
C SER A 164 8.38 -12.41 -2.49
N VAL A 165 8.41 -11.12 -2.85
CA VAL A 165 7.22 -10.25 -2.88
C VAL A 165 6.18 -10.77 -3.87
N ARG A 166 6.59 -11.33 -5.02
CA ARG A 166 5.65 -11.94 -5.97
C ARG A 166 4.84 -13.06 -5.33
N ALA A 167 5.50 -13.98 -4.62
CA ALA A 167 4.84 -15.10 -3.96
C ALA A 167 3.85 -14.61 -2.89
N GLU A 168 4.21 -13.55 -2.17
CA GLU A 168 3.36 -12.92 -1.16
C GLU A 168 2.11 -12.29 -1.78
N LEU A 169 2.27 -11.46 -2.82
CA LEU A 169 1.15 -10.83 -3.55
C LEU A 169 0.23 -11.89 -4.18
N GLU A 170 0.79 -12.97 -4.74
CA GLU A 170 0.00 -14.08 -5.28
C GLU A 170 -0.79 -14.80 -4.19
N GLY A 171 -0.23 -14.95 -2.98
CA GLY A 171 -0.93 -15.49 -1.81
C GLY A 171 -2.08 -14.59 -1.33
N MET A 172 -1.92 -13.27 -1.43
CA MET A 172 -2.96 -12.30 -1.06
C MET A 172 -4.08 -12.15 -2.09
N ARG A 173 -3.89 -12.59 -3.34
CA ARG A 173 -4.80 -12.30 -4.47
C ARG A 173 -6.25 -12.67 -4.21
N ASP A 174 -6.47 -13.83 -3.60
CA ASP A 174 -7.80 -14.43 -3.47
C ASP A 174 -8.40 -14.21 -2.05
N ARG A 175 -7.73 -13.41 -1.20
CA ARG A 175 -8.09 -13.16 0.22
C ARG A 175 -9.56 -12.77 0.42
N PHE A 176 -10.11 -11.93 -0.45
CA PHE A 176 -11.49 -11.42 -0.34
C PHE A 176 -12.44 -11.96 -1.42
N GLN A 177 -12.01 -12.93 -2.24
CA GLN A 177 -12.87 -13.51 -3.30
C GLN A 177 -14.06 -14.33 -2.77
N MET A 178 -14.08 -14.68 -1.48
CA MET A 178 -15.14 -15.52 -0.90
C MET A 178 -16.37 -14.75 -0.36
N ALA A 179 -16.39 -13.41 -0.37
CA ALA A 179 -17.49 -12.64 0.20
C ALA A 179 -18.66 -12.33 -0.78
N ALA A 180 -18.59 -12.80 -2.04
CA ALA A 180 -19.58 -12.47 -3.08
C ALA A 180 -20.73 -13.50 -3.22
N VAL A 181 -20.87 -14.45 -2.30
CA VAL A 181 -22.00 -15.41 -2.28
C VAL A 181 -22.60 -15.49 -0.88
N ALA A 182 -23.46 -14.54 -0.54
CA ALA A 182 -24.49 -14.68 0.49
C ALA A 182 -25.65 -13.72 0.19
#